data_AF-A0A9W6T8X7-F1
#
_entry.id   AF-A0A9W6T8X7-F1
#
_cell.length_a   1.000
_cell.length_b   1.000
_cell.length_c   1.000
_cell.angle_alpha   90.00
_cell.angle_beta   90.00
_cell.angle_gamma   90.00
#
_symmetry.space_group_name_H-M   'P 1'
#
loop_
_entity.id
_entity.type
_entity.pdbx_description
1 polymer ?
#
loop_
_entity_poly.entity_id
_entity_poly.type
_entity_poly.pdbx_seq_one_letter_code
_entity_poly.pdbx_strand_id
1 'polypeptide(L)'
;MSFKFGFNDDSDIELEDTIEESSSTTTNNNNHNNNKYDLSILNSSNNQFKLNSKLESLEDIVDSMRGERLTYECINNDDEINNLLEINNFKLYKRELFDIKQQLMTEDNDLVSGKQDSAGQDDDEFKILIGDIEEDLRKGVYEGGLKSWECSNDLIKYLQHYDQDQDIGKFNTIIDLGCGTSIPSIFIFIKLIKLNMIKDKTIILSDYNYNVLRLTTIPNLLINYYLNCLSTQELIILQKKFSDHTGNIRDFEIDLTDNLIDNFLQFLSVNNIKIKLISVI
;
A
#
# COMPACT_ATOMS: atom_id res chain seq x y z
N MET A 1 26.24 37.23 10.78
CA MET A 1 25.50 37.11 12.06
C MET A 1 25.30 35.63 12.31
N SER A 2 25.86 35.12 13.40
CA SER A 2 25.77 33.72 13.83
C SER A 2 24.68 33.59 14.91
N PHE A 3 23.85 32.56 14.80
CA PHE A 3 22.86 32.20 15.83
C PHE A 3 23.50 31.27 16.86
N LYS A 4 23.14 31.47 18.14
CA LYS A 4 23.70 30.78 19.32
C LYS A 4 22.56 30.05 20.03
N PHE A 5 22.75 28.77 20.37
CA PHE A 5 21.84 27.97 21.20
C PHE A 5 22.13 28.18 22.69
N GLY A 6 21.08 28.25 23.52
CA GLY A 6 21.17 28.26 24.97
C GLY A 6 20.66 26.93 25.53
N PHE A 7 21.55 26.13 26.10
CA PHE A 7 21.23 25.02 26.98
C PHE A 7 21.22 25.53 28.42
N ASN A 8 20.17 25.21 29.18
CA ASN A 8 20.22 25.19 30.64
C ASN A 8 19.99 23.74 31.07
N ASP A 9 20.97 23.22 31.80
CA ASP A 9 21.02 21.90 32.42
C ASP A 9 20.06 21.76 33.61
N ASP A 10 19.87 20.50 34.00
CA ASP A 10 19.38 19.96 35.28
C ASP A 10 17.86 19.84 35.49
N SER A 11 17.34 18.62 35.29
CA SER A 11 16.76 17.82 36.39
C SER A 11 16.38 16.41 35.94
N ASP A 12 17.24 15.46 36.31
CA ASP A 12 16.88 14.06 36.49
C ASP A 12 15.86 13.92 37.63
N ILE A 13 14.78 13.17 37.42
CA ILE A 13 13.95 12.65 38.51
C ILE A 13 13.79 11.15 38.28
N GLU A 14 14.67 10.40 38.94
CA GLU A 14 14.54 8.96 39.18
C GLU A 14 13.45 8.70 40.23
N LEU A 15 12.83 7.52 40.10
CA LEU A 15 11.78 6.98 40.96
C LEU A 15 12.38 6.36 42.23
N GLU A 16 11.91 6.74 43.42
CA GLU A 16 12.14 6.01 44.67
C GLU A 16 10.83 5.56 45.32
N ASP A 17 10.79 4.26 45.63
CA ASP A 17 9.74 3.54 46.36
C ASP A 17 9.62 4.03 47.81
N THR A 18 8.41 4.39 48.24
CA THR A 18 8.06 4.49 49.67
C THR A 18 6.80 3.68 49.97
N ILE A 19 7.02 2.64 50.77
CA ILE A 19 6.00 1.75 51.33
C ILE A 19 5.36 2.48 52.53
N GLU A 20 4.08 2.83 52.43
CA GLU A 20 3.25 3.16 53.60
C GLU A 20 2.16 2.10 53.79
N GLU A 21 2.32 1.32 54.87
CA GLU A 21 1.31 0.39 55.38
C GLU A 21 0.08 1.16 55.87
N SER A 22 -1.08 0.89 55.26
CA SER A 22 -2.36 1.11 55.92
C SER A 22 -3.23 -0.14 55.81
N SER A 23 -3.41 -0.78 56.96
CA SER A 23 -4.26 -1.94 57.17
C SER A 23 -5.70 -1.49 57.40
N SER A 24 -6.61 -1.88 56.50
CA SER A 24 -8.02 -2.12 56.85
C SER A 24 -8.74 -3.00 55.80
N THR A 25 -8.82 -4.28 56.16
CA THR A 25 -9.91 -5.25 55.89
C THR A 25 -10.94 -4.95 54.77
N THR A 26 -10.72 -5.63 53.64
CA THR A 26 -11.64 -6.53 52.92
C THR A 26 -13.15 -6.22 52.92
N THR A 27 -13.66 -5.79 51.77
CA THR A 27 -14.91 -6.35 51.20
C THR A 27 -14.69 -6.64 49.72
N ASN A 28 -14.77 -7.94 49.38
CA ASN A 28 -14.70 -8.44 48.01
C ASN A 28 -15.87 -7.89 47.20
N ASN A 29 -15.57 -7.15 46.13
CA ASN A 29 -16.44 -7.10 44.95
C ASN A 29 -15.57 -7.36 43.72
N ASN A 30 -15.58 -8.62 43.28
CA ASN A 30 -15.04 -9.04 42.00
C ASN A 30 -15.83 -8.35 40.88
N ASN A 31 -15.26 -7.30 40.28
CA ASN A 31 -15.62 -6.90 38.93
C ASN A 31 -14.37 -7.00 38.05
N HIS A 32 -14.19 -8.18 37.45
CA HIS A 32 -13.45 -8.33 36.21
C HIS A 32 -14.15 -7.48 35.14
N ASN A 33 -13.75 -6.21 35.02
CA ASN A 33 -14.10 -5.41 33.85
C ASN A 33 -13.24 -5.90 32.68
N ASN A 34 -13.82 -6.83 31.94
CA ASN A 34 -13.48 -7.11 30.56
C ASN A 34 -13.44 -5.79 29.80
N ASN A 35 -12.28 -5.41 29.27
CA ASN A 35 -12.20 -4.46 28.16
C ASN A 35 -12.83 -5.12 26.93
N LYS A 36 -14.16 -5.21 26.92
CA LYS A 36 -14.95 -5.49 25.74
C LYS A 36 -14.89 -4.23 24.89
N TYR A 37 -14.25 -4.33 23.72
CA TYR A 37 -14.44 -3.38 22.64
C TYR A 37 -15.94 -3.05 22.54
N ASP A 38 -16.28 -1.77 22.58
CA ASP A 38 -17.66 -1.32 22.60
C ASP A 38 -18.33 -1.60 21.24
N LEU A 39 -18.88 -2.80 21.11
CA LEU A 39 -19.62 -3.26 19.94
C LEU A 39 -21.02 -2.59 19.85
N SER A 40 -21.37 -1.67 20.76
CA SER A 40 -22.65 -0.95 20.70
C SER A 40 -22.81 -0.09 19.44
N ILE A 41 -21.69 0.37 18.86
CA ILE A 41 -21.66 1.06 17.56
C ILE A 41 -22.23 0.18 16.42
N LEU A 42 -21.92 -1.11 16.41
CA LEU A 42 -22.42 -2.06 15.39
C LEU A 42 -23.90 -2.42 15.61
N ASN A 43 -24.37 -2.34 16.86
CA ASN A 43 -25.76 -2.67 17.23
C ASN A 43 -26.73 -1.48 17.13
N SER A 44 -26.22 -0.28 16.83
CA SER A 44 -27.05 0.90 16.59
C SER A 44 -27.75 0.78 15.23
N SER A 45 -28.94 0.18 15.24
CA SER A 45 -29.82 -0.04 14.08
C SER A 45 -30.27 1.25 13.37
N ASN A 46 -29.80 2.42 13.82
CA ASN A 46 -30.19 3.75 13.37
C ASN A 46 -29.05 4.58 12.77
N ASN A 47 -27.80 4.10 12.73
CA ASN A 47 -26.74 4.75 11.97
C ASN A 47 -26.48 3.97 10.68
N GLN A 48 -27.34 4.18 9.69
CA GLN A 48 -27.13 3.68 8.33
C GLN A 48 -26.06 4.54 7.65
N PHE A 49 -24.81 4.49 8.14
CA PHE A 49 -23.65 4.89 7.33
C PHE A 49 -23.50 3.85 6.23
N LYS A 50 -24.29 4.02 5.17
CA LYS A 50 -24.22 3.19 3.98
C LYS A 50 -23.03 3.68 3.16
N LEU A 51 -21.81 3.38 3.60
CA LEU A 51 -20.65 3.50 2.74
C LEU A 51 -20.89 2.57 1.56
N ASN A 52 -20.96 3.13 0.35
CA ASN A 52 -21.21 2.35 -0.84
C ASN A 52 -19.86 1.86 -1.35
N SER A 53 -19.55 0.58 -1.17
CA SER A 53 -18.38 0.02 -1.82
C SER A 53 -18.58 -0.09 -3.32
N LYS A 54 -17.54 0.25 -4.09
CA LYS A 54 -17.53 0.12 -5.54
C LYS A 54 -16.50 -0.92 -5.94
N LEU A 55 -16.92 -1.84 -6.80
CA LEU A 55 -16.02 -2.78 -7.46
C LEU A 55 -15.36 -2.03 -8.62
N GLU A 56 -14.06 -1.84 -8.53
CA GLU A 56 -13.26 -1.15 -9.54
C GLU A 56 -12.75 -2.15 -10.58
N SER A 57 -12.73 -1.73 -11.84
CA SER A 57 -12.25 -2.52 -12.97
C SER A 57 -10.72 -2.51 -12.99
N LEU A 58 -10.10 -3.70 -12.94
CA LEU A 58 -8.64 -3.80 -13.10
C LEU A 58 -8.24 -3.33 -14.49
N GLU A 59 -8.99 -3.76 -15.49
CA GLU A 59 -8.74 -3.46 -16.90
C GLU A 59 -8.75 -1.95 -17.14
N ASP A 60 -9.72 -1.22 -16.59
CA ASP A 60 -9.80 0.24 -16.77
C ASP A 60 -8.60 0.95 -16.12
N ILE A 61 -8.20 0.53 -14.91
CA ILE A 61 -7.02 1.10 -14.22
C ILE A 61 -5.76 0.81 -15.02
N VAL A 62 -5.58 -0.43 -15.45
CA VAL A 62 -4.39 -0.89 -16.17
C VAL A 62 -4.30 -0.25 -17.56
N ASP A 63 -5.42 -0.14 -18.29
CA ASP A 63 -5.46 0.51 -19.59
C ASP A 63 -5.21 2.02 -19.49
N SER A 64 -5.64 2.67 -18.40
CA SER A 64 -5.34 4.09 -18.16
C SER A 64 -3.86 4.41 -17.96
N MET A 65 -3.03 3.39 -17.69
CA MET A 65 -1.59 3.54 -17.49
C MET A 65 -0.76 3.20 -18.74
N ARG A 66 -1.39 2.84 -19.85
CA ARG A 66 -0.67 2.53 -21.09
C ARG A 66 0.06 3.78 -21.59
N GLY A 67 1.37 3.62 -21.83
CA GLY A 67 2.25 4.71 -22.27
C GLY A 67 2.85 5.53 -21.13
N GLU A 68 2.42 5.31 -19.88
CA GLU A 68 2.98 5.98 -18.71
C GLU A 68 4.37 5.44 -18.37
N ARG A 69 5.18 6.31 -17.75
CA ARG A 69 6.49 5.96 -17.21
C ARG A 69 6.41 6.07 -15.70
N LEU A 70 6.74 4.99 -15.00
CA LEU A 70 6.76 4.95 -13.55
C LEU A 70 8.20 4.92 -13.05
N THR A 71 8.47 5.60 -11.95
CA THR A 71 9.71 5.42 -11.19
C THR A 71 9.45 4.62 -9.92
N TYR A 72 10.41 3.78 -9.53
CA TYR A 72 10.26 2.85 -8.42
C TYR A 72 11.52 2.73 -7.59
N GLU A 73 11.35 2.45 -6.31
CA GLU A 73 12.43 2.19 -5.36
C GLU A 73 12.32 0.78 -4.78
N CYS A 74 13.48 0.21 -4.39
CA CYS A 74 13.55 -1.08 -3.71
C CYS A 74 13.33 -0.87 -2.21
N ILE A 75 12.50 -1.71 -1.59
CA ILE A 75 12.25 -1.67 -0.15
C ILE A 75 13.44 -2.31 0.55
N ASN A 76 14.33 -1.48 1.11
CA ASN A 76 15.57 -1.94 1.74
C ASN A 76 15.69 -1.49 3.22
N ASN A 77 14.61 -1.01 3.83
CA ASN A 77 14.66 -0.29 5.09
C ASN A 77 14.85 -1.19 6.32
N ASP A 78 14.91 -2.50 6.15
CA ASP A 78 14.97 -3.47 7.23
C ASP A 78 15.86 -4.65 6.83
N ASP A 79 16.98 -4.81 7.54
CA ASP A 79 17.99 -5.84 7.26
C ASP A 79 17.44 -7.25 7.38
N GLU A 80 16.49 -7.49 8.29
CA GLU A 80 15.87 -8.80 8.45
C GLU A 80 15.02 -9.13 7.22
N ILE A 81 14.21 -8.16 6.75
CA ILE A 81 13.43 -8.34 5.51
C ILE A 81 14.34 -8.53 4.30
N ASN A 82 15.42 -7.76 4.19
CA ASN A 82 16.38 -7.91 3.10
C ASN A 82 16.94 -9.32 3.05
N ASN A 83 17.39 -9.85 4.19
CA ASN A 83 17.87 -11.23 4.29
C ASN A 83 16.78 -12.25 3.92
N LEU A 84 15.54 -12.06 4.39
CA LEU A 84 14.42 -12.95 4.06
C LEU A 84 14.10 -12.93 2.55
N LEU A 85 14.09 -11.76 1.93
CA LEU A 85 13.83 -11.59 0.50
C LEU A 85 14.95 -12.20 -0.35
N GLU A 86 16.21 -12.04 0.07
CA GLU A 86 17.37 -12.70 -0.55
C GLU A 86 17.27 -14.23 -0.50
N ILE A 87 16.88 -14.80 0.64
CA ILE A 87 16.66 -16.25 0.80
C ILE A 87 15.61 -16.76 -0.18
N ASN A 88 14.53 -16.00 -0.39
CA ASN A 88 13.46 -16.37 -1.32
C ASN A 88 13.76 -15.98 -2.78
N ASN A 89 14.92 -15.39 -3.05
CA ASN A 89 15.39 -14.98 -4.39
C ASN A 89 14.41 -14.04 -5.13
N PHE A 90 13.85 -13.05 -4.42
CA PHE A 90 13.08 -11.97 -5.04
C PHE A 90 13.20 -10.68 -4.22
N LYS A 91 12.85 -9.54 -4.80
CA LYS A 91 12.89 -8.22 -4.15
C LYS A 91 11.52 -7.56 -4.18
N LEU A 92 11.28 -6.66 -3.24
CA LEU A 92 10.06 -5.86 -3.19
C LEU A 92 10.36 -4.43 -3.60
N TYR A 93 9.49 -3.91 -4.45
CA TYR A 93 9.58 -2.56 -4.99
C TYR A 93 8.29 -1.79 -4.71
N LYS A 94 8.39 -0.46 -4.68
CA LYS A 94 7.23 0.42 -4.65
C LYS A 94 7.49 1.63 -5.53
N ARG A 95 6.43 2.15 -6.12
CA ARG A 95 6.43 3.39 -6.87
C ARG A 95 6.85 4.54 -5.96
N GLU A 96 7.69 5.44 -6.49
CA GLU A 96 8.19 6.55 -5.70
C GLU A 96 7.10 7.59 -5.43
N LEU A 97 7.11 8.15 -4.21
CA LEU A 97 6.08 9.11 -3.80
C LEU A 97 6.10 10.40 -4.64
N PHE A 98 7.28 10.86 -5.07
CA PHE A 98 7.36 12.05 -5.90
C PHE A 98 6.73 11.84 -7.29
N ASP A 99 6.84 10.63 -7.85
CA ASP A 99 6.29 10.27 -9.15
C ASP A 99 4.76 10.26 -9.09
N ILE A 100 4.20 9.73 -8.01
CA ILE A 100 2.76 9.80 -7.72
C ILE A 100 2.29 11.24 -7.62
N LYS A 101 3.01 12.09 -6.87
CA LYS A 101 2.67 13.51 -6.71
C LYS A 101 2.75 14.25 -8.05
N GLN A 102 3.76 13.97 -8.87
CA GLN A 102 3.89 14.60 -10.18
C GLN A 102 2.74 14.21 -11.11
N GLN A 103 2.33 12.94 -11.12
CA GLN A 103 1.18 12.50 -11.89
C GLN A 103 -0.09 13.22 -11.45
N LEU A 104 -0.35 13.26 -10.13
CA LEU A 104 -1.50 13.99 -9.56
C LEU A 104 -1.50 15.46 -9.98
N MET A 105 -0.38 16.16 -9.82
CA MET A 105 -0.24 17.56 -10.24
C MET A 105 -0.50 17.77 -11.74
N THR A 106 -0.13 16.81 -12.58
CA THR A 106 -0.35 16.90 -14.03
C THR A 106 -1.82 16.73 -14.37
N GLU A 107 -2.47 15.71 -13.79
CA GLU A 107 -3.90 15.43 -14.01
C GLU A 107 -4.79 16.57 -13.51
N ASP A 108 -4.43 17.24 -12.42
CA ASP A 108 -5.19 18.39 -11.90
C ASP A 108 -5.01 19.67 -12.75
N ASN A 109 -3.79 19.96 -13.22
CA ASN A 109 -3.57 21.10 -14.13
C ASN A 109 -4.39 20.97 -15.43
N ASP A 110 -4.53 19.75 -15.94
CA ASP A 110 -5.37 19.48 -17.11
C ASP A 110 -6.86 19.73 -16.81
N LEU A 111 -7.32 19.45 -15.59
CA LEU A 111 -8.69 19.73 -15.13
C LEU A 111 -8.96 21.24 -14.92
N VAL A 112 -8.00 21.97 -14.34
CA VAL A 112 -8.08 23.44 -14.11
C VAL A 112 -8.10 24.23 -15.42
N SER A 113 -7.52 23.70 -16.50
CA SER A 113 -7.59 24.31 -17.83
C SER A 113 -8.98 24.22 -18.50
N GLY A 114 -9.89 23.38 -17.97
CA GLY A 114 -11.17 23.04 -18.61
C GLY A 114 -12.45 23.44 -17.88
N LYS A 115 -12.44 23.70 -16.56
CA LYS A 115 -13.65 24.10 -15.81
C LYS A 115 -13.31 25.05 -14.64
N GLN A 116 -13.61 26.34 -14.85
CA GLN A 116 -13.96 27.22 -13.73
C GLN A 116 -15.36 26.81 -13.26
N ASP A 117 -15.61 26.81 -11.96
CA ASP A 117 -16.93 26.63 -11.30
C ASP A 117 -17.26 25.22 -10.77
N SER A 118 -16.49 24.66 -9.83
CA SER A 118 -17.00 23.73 -8.79
C SER A 118 -16.00 23.56 -7.64
N ALA A 119 -15.85 24.59 -6.79
CA ALA A 119 -15.14 24.45 -5.53
C ALA A 119 -16.01 23.68 -4.52
N GLY A 120 -15.50 22.61 -3.91
CA GLY A 120 -16.12 22.15 -2.66
C GLY A 120 -15.78 20.77 -2.05
N GLN A 121 -15.12 19.82 -2.73
CA GLN A 121 -14.79 18.53 -2.08
C GLN A 121 -13.60 17.79 -2.71
N ASP A 122 -13.55 17.67 -4.04
CA ASP A 122 -12.47 16.96 -4.73
C ASP A 122 -11.11 17.70 -4.63
N ASP A 123 -11.14 19.04 -4.61
CA ASP A 123 -9.95 19.89 -4.41
C ASP A 123 -9.25 19.65 -3.06
N ASP A 124 -10.01 19.30 -2.03
CA ASP A 124 -9.45 19.11 -0.69
C ASP A 124 -8.76 17.74 -0.61
N GLU A 125 -9.41 16.66 -1.08
CA GLU A 125 -8.79 15.33 -1.15
C GLU A 125 -7.48 15.37 -1.95
N PHE A 126 -7.47 16.08 -3.07
CA PHE A 126 -6.28 16.24 -3.91
C PHE A 126 -5.11 16.95 -3.19
N LYS A 127 -5.37 18.10 -2.55
CA LYS A 127 -4.36 18.85 -1.79
C LYS A 127 -3.81 18.06 -0.62
N ILE A 128 -4.66 17.25 -0.01
CA ILE A 128 -4.30 16.33 1.06
C ILE A 128 -3.39 15.21 0.54
N LEU A 129 -3.74 14.53 -0.56
CA LEU A 129 -2.91 13.46 -1.14
C LEU A 129 -1.52 13.96 -1.55
N ILE A 130 -1.42 15.20 -2.04
CA ILE A 130 -0.14 15.84 -2.37
C ILE A 130 0.65 16.22 -1.12
N GLY A 131 0.00 16.34 0.04
CA GLY A 131 0.63 16.73 1.30
C GLY A 131 0.94 18.23 1.35
N ASP A 132 0.13 19.07 0.69
CA ASP A 132 0.22 20.54 0.79
C ASP A 132 -0.33 21.06 2.13
N ILE A 133 -0.92 20.18 2.93
CA ILE A 133 -1.46 20.47 4.26
C ILE A 133 -0.63 19.68 5.28
N GLU A 134 -0.07 20.36 6.30
CA GLU A 134 0.67 19.73 7.41
C GLU A 134 -0.23 18.97 8.40
N GLU A 135 -1.48 18.66 8.03
CA GLU A 135 -2.42 17.88 8.83
C GLU A 135 -2.42 16.44 8.31
N ASP A 136 -1.97 15.49 9.13
CA ASP A 136 -1.93 14.06 8.78
C ASP A 136 -3.32 13.37 8.86
N LEU A 137 -4.30 13.99 9.53
CA LEU A 137 -5.63 13.42 9.79
C LEU A 137 -6.73 14.48 9.86
N ARG A 138 -7.65 14.49 8.89
CA ARG A 138 -8.97 15.14 9.01
C ARG A 138 -10.10 14.15 9.26
N LYS A 139 -11.00 14.49 10.20
CA LYS A 139 -12.17 13.65 10.50
C LYS A 139 -13.11 13.56 9.29
N GLY A 140 -13.27 12.35 8.76
CA GLY A 140 -14.21 12.05 7.66
C GLY A 140 -13.60 12.11 6.26
N VAL A 141 -12.29 12.36 6.14
CA VAL A 141 -11.54 12.28 4.88
C VAL A 141 -10.36 11.34 5.12
N TYR A 142 -10.22 10.29 4.29
CA TYR A 142 -9.10 9.35 4.41
C TYR A 142 -7.91 9.88 3.60
N GLU A 143 -6.86 10.27 4.31
CA GLU A 143 -5.71 11.02 3.77
C GLU A 143 -4.50 10.10 3.48
N GLY A 144 -4.66 8.79 3.69
CA GLY A 144 -3.58 7.80 3.71
C GLY A 144 -3.50 6.90 2.47
N GLY A 145 -2.52 5.98 2.49
CA GLY A 145 -2.39 4.89 1.52
C GLY A 145 -1.32 5.08 0.44
N LEU A 146 -0.81 6.31 0.24
CA LEU A 146 0.29 6.57 -0.69
C LEU A 146 1.67 6.19 -0.12
N LYS A 147 1.80 6.21 1.21
CA LYS A 147 3.00 5.77 1.93
C LYS A 147 2.78 4.38 2.53
N SER A 148 3.83 3.59 2.56
CA SER A 148 3.85 2.33 3.31
C SER A 148 4.00 2.62 4.80
N TRP A 149 3.18 1.99 5.62
CA TRP A 149 3.33 2.00 7.08
C TRP A 149 4.28 0.88 7.52
N GLU A 150 5.04 1.12 8.59
CA GLU A 150 6.04 0.18 9.12
C GLU A 150 5.44 -1.20 9.45
N CYS A 151 4.18 -1.26 9.88
CA CYS A 151 3.48 -2.52 10.14
C CYS A 151 3.34 -3.44 8.91
N SER A 152 3.46 -2.90 7.69
CA SER A 152 3.49 -3.73 6.47
C SER A 152 4.73 -4.61 6.44
N ASN A 153 5.86 -4.09 6.92
CA ASN A 153 7.12 -4.81 7.03
C ASN A 153 7.02 -5.90 8.11
N ASP A 154 6.45 -5.56 9.27
CA ASP A 154 6.21 -6.54 10.34
C ASP A 154 5.30 -7.69 9.88
N LEU A 155 4.28 -7.39 9.08
CA LEU A 155 3.39 -8.41 8.52
C LEU A 155 4.13 -9.33 7.55
N ILE A 156 5.04 -8.82 6.71
CA ILE A 156 5.87 -9.67 5.85
C ILE A 156 6.73 -10.61 6.68
N LYS A 157 7.39 -10.09 7.72
CA LYS A 157 8.19 -10.92 8.63
C LYS A 157 7.35 -12.01 9.26
N TYR A 158 6.16 -11.67 9.75
CA TYR A 158 5.23 -12.64 10.33
C TYR A 158 4.79 -13.70 9.31
N LEU A 159 4.38 -13.30 8.11
CA LEU A 159 3.94 -14.21 7.04
C LEU A 159 5.05 -15.18 6.63
N GLN A 160 6.29 -14.70 6.57
CA GLN A 160 7.43 -15.54 6.22
C GLN A 160 7.73 -16.59 7.30
N HIS A 161 7.58 -16.24 8.58
CA HIS A 161 7.72 -17.18 9.69
C HIS A 161 6.54 -18.17 9.76
N TYR A 162 5.33 -17.70 9.48
CA TYR A 162 4.12 -18.53 9.48
C TYR A 162 4.14 -19.56 8.36
N ASP A 163 4.62 -19.18 7.17
CA ASP A 163 4.55 -19.98 5.96
C ASP A 163 5.77 -20.90 5.75
N GLN A 164 6.37 -21.42 6.84
CA GLN A 164 7.44 -22.42 6.75
C GLN A 164 6.97 -23.71 6.07
N ASP A 165 5.70 -24.08 6.28
CA ASP A 165 5.08 -25.28 5.70
C ASP A 165 4.36 -25.04 4.35
N GLN A 166 4.56 -23.86 3.74
CA GLN A 166 3.92 -23.46 2.47
C GLN A 166 2.38 -23.49 2.49
N ASP A 167 1.79 -23.25 3.67
CA ASP A 167 0.35 -23.23 3.89
C ASP A 167 -0.35 -22.10 3.15
N ILE A 168 0.34 -20.98 2.89
CA ILE A 168 -0.20 -19.86 2.10
C ILE A 168 -0.67 -20.34 0.72
N GLY A 169 0.04 -21.29 0.12
CA GLY A 169 -0.29 -21.88 -1.16
C GLY A 169 -1.61 -22.67 -1.18
N LYS A 170 -2.16 -23.04 -0.03
CA LYS A 170 -3.43 -23.79 0.08
C LYS A 170 -4.65 -22.88 -0.03
N PHE A 171 -4.52 -21.59 0.26
CA PHE A 171 -5.64 -20.66 0.20
C PHE A 171 -5.93 -20.23 -1.24
N ASN A 172 -7.17 -20.34 -1.70
CA ASN A 172 -7.59 -19.89 -3.03
C ASN A 172 -7.86 -18.39 -3.09
N THR A 173 -8.07 -17.73 -1.95
CA THR A 173 -8.43 -16.33 -1.88
C THR A 173 -7.61 -15.61 -0.83
N ILE A 174 -6.99 -14.51 -1.24
CA ILE A 174 -6.23 -13.59 -0.39
C ILE A 174 -6.99 -12.27 -0.39
N ILE A 175 -7.17 -11.68 0.80
CA ILE A 175 -7.89 -10.42 0.97
C ILE A 175 -7.01 -9.49 1.79
N ASP A 176 -6.81 -8.28 1.29
CA ASP A 176 -6.06 -7.21 1.94
C ASP A 176 -6.96 -5.98 2.05
N LEU A 177 -7.27 -5.59 3.29
CA LEU A 177 -8.21 -4.54 3.62
C LEU A 177 -7.44 -3.32 4.14
N GLY A 178 -7.62 -2.17 3.50
CA GLY A 178 -6.73 -1.03 3.68
C GLY A 178 -5.36 -1.31 3.06
N CYS A 179 -5.35 -1.81 1.83
CA CYS A 179 -4.15 -2.36 1.22
C CYS A 179 -3.05 -1.33 0.95
N GLY A 180 -3.38 -0.03 0.81
CA GLY A 180 -2.38 1.02 0.60
C GLY A 180 -1.43 0.70 -0.56
N THR A 181 -0.12 0.71 -0.28
CA THR A 181 0.93 0.33 -1.26
C THR A 181 1.00 -1.16 -1.58
N SER A 182 0.12 -1.99 -1.01
CA SER A 182 -0.09 -3.42 -1.30
C SER A 182 1.10 -4.35 -1.03
N ILE A 183 2.08 -3.90 -0.24
CA ILE A 183 3.35 -4.62 -0.06
C ILE A 183 3.17 -6.04 0.51
N PRO A 184 2.34 -6.28 1.54
CA PRO A 184 2.10 -7.64 2.04
C PRO A 184 1.44 -8.54 0.99
N SER A 185 0.45 -8.03 0.25
CA SER A 185 -0.19 -8.77 -0.84
C SER A 185 0.76 -9.09 -1.99
N ILE A 186 1.64 -8.16 -2.34
CA ILE A 186 2.67 -8.35 -3.37
C ILE A 186 3.65 -9.42 -2.94
N PHE A 187 4.08 -9.40 -1.67
CA PHE A 187 4.95 -10.44 -1.12
C PHE A 187 4.33 -11.84 -1.30
N ILE A 188 3.05 -12.01 -0.92
CA ILE A 188 2.34 -13.27 -1.12
C ILE A 188 2.23 -13.61 -2.62
N PHE A 189 1.87 -12.64 -3.46
CA PHE A 189 1.72 -12.83 -4.90
C PHE A 189 3.01 -13.35 -5.55
N ILE A 190 4.14 -12.68 -5.33
CA ILE A 190 5.44 -13.08 -5.89
C ILE A 190 5.88 -14.42 -5.31
N LYS A 191 5.70 -14.65 -4.00
CA LYS A 191 6.03 -15.93 -3.37
C LYS A 191 5.26 -17.09 -4.02
N LEU A 192 3.95 -16.93 -4.24
CA LEU A 192 3.12 -17.93 -4.91
C LEU A 192 3.55 -18.18 -6.37
N ILE A 193 4.00 -17.15 -7.09
CA ILE A 193 4.55 -17.32 -8.45
C ILE A 193 5.83 -18.14 -8.41
N LYS A 194 6.76 -17.80 -7.52
CA LYS A 194 8.06 -18.48 -7.37
C LYS A 194 7.91 -19.94 -6.94
N LEU A 195 6.91 -20.23 -6.10
CA LEU A 195 6.55 -21.59 -5.69
C LEU A 195 5.72 -22.36 -6.73
N ASN A 196 5.36 -21.73 -7.86
CA ASN A 196 4.48 -22.29 -8.88
C ASN A 196 3.08 -22.70 -8.34
N MET A 197 2.58 -21.92 -7.37
CA MET A 197 1.31 -22.14 -6.67
C MET A 197 0.29 -21.02 -6.93
N ILE A 198 0.56 -20.10 -7.86
CA ILE A 198 -0.29 -18.93 -8.15
C ILE A 198 -1.56 -19.26 -8.95
N LYS A 199 -1.67 -20.46 -9.52
CA LYS A 199 -2.80 -20.84 -10.36
C LYS A 199 -4.11 -20.87 -9.57
N ASP A 200 -5.20 -20.44 -10.20
CA ASP A 200 -6.57 -20.47 -9.67
C ASP A 200 -6.74 -19.65 -8.37
N LYS A 201 -5.95 -18.58 -8.21
CA LYS A 201 -6.00 -17.67 -7.04
C LYS A 201 -6.87 -16.45 -7.30
N THR A 202 -7.53 -15.98 -6.26
CA THR A 202 -8.22 -14.68 -6.22
C THR A 202 -7.54 -13.78 -5.21
N ILE A 203 -7.19 -12.56 -5.61
CA ILE A 203 -6.60 -11.53 -4.75
C ILE A 203 -7.58 -10.37 -4.70
N ILE A 204 -8.04 -10.02 -3.51
CA ILE A 204 -8.96 -8.92 -3.28
C ILE A 204 -8.19 -7.83 -2.56
N LEU A 205 -8.06 -6.68 -3.20
CA LEU A 205 -7.37 -5.51 -2.67
C LEU A 205 -8.42 -4.44 -2.46
N SER A 206 -8.58 -4.00 -1.22
CA SER A 206 -9.52 -2.96 -0.87
C SER A 206 -8.81 -1.82 -0.19
N ASP A 207 -9.09 -0.61 -0.65
CA ASP A 207 -8.69 0.61 0.03
C ASP A 207 -9.91 1.54 0.08
N TYR A 208 -9.89 2.52 0.97
CA TYR A 208 -10.95 3.52 0.99
C TYR A 208 -10.86 4.39 -0.28
N ASN A 209 -9.64 4.82 -0.66
CA ASN A 209 -9.42 5.74 -1.77
C ASN A 209 -9.22 4.99 -3.10
N TYR A 210 -10.05 5.31 -4.11
CA TYR A 210 -9.80 4.84 -5.50
C TYR A 210 -8.42 5.26 -6.00
N ASN A 211 -7.99 6.48 -5.66
CA ASN A 211 -6.68 7.01 -6.04
C ASN A 211 -5.52 6.16 -5.48
N VAL A 212 -5.65 5.58 -4.30
CA VAL A 212 -4.64 4.66 -3.75
C VAL A 212 -4.56 3.40 -4.60
N LEU A 213 -5.70 2.80 -4.94
CA LEU A 213 -5.75 1.61 -5.80
C LEU A 213 -5.10 1.87 -7.17
N ARG A 214 -5.45 3.00 -7.79
CA ARG A 214 -4.97 3.40 -9.12
C ARG A 214 -3.49 3.82 -9.13
N LEU A 215 -3.04 4.59 -8.14
CA LEU A 215 -1.72 5.24 -8.18
C LEU A 215 -0.63 4.46 -7.45
N THR A 216 -0.98 3.59 -6.49
CA THR A 216 0.01 2.84 -5.70
C THR A 216 -0.22 1.33 -5.75
N THR A 217 -1.41 0.86 -5.41
CA THR A 217 -1.68 -0.58 -5.26
C THR A 217 -1.39 -1.34 -6.57
N ILE A 218 -2.05 -0.98 -7.67
CA ILE A 218 -1.86 -1.65 -8.96
C ILE A 218 -0.48 -1.35 -9.56
N PRO A 219 0.03 -0.10 -9.59
CA PRO A 219 1.39 0.17 -10.05
C PRO A 219 2.45 -0.68 -9.35
N ASN A 220 2.38 -0.82 -8.03
CA ASN A 220 3.32 -1.65 -7.28
C ASN A 220 3.19 -3.12 -7.65
N LEU A 221 1.96 -3.62 -7.83
CA LEU A 221 1.75 -5.00 -8.25
C LEU A 221 2.38 -5.28 -9.62
N LEU A 222 2.20 -4.37 -10.59
CA LEU A 222 2.79 -4.43 -11.91
C LEU A 222 4.32 -4.41 -11.86
N ILE A 223 4.91 -3.41 -11.18
CA ILE A 223 6.36 -3.27 -11.02
C ILE A 223 6.97 -4.57 -10.47
N ASN A 224 6.39 -5.12 -9.40
CA ASN A 224 6.91 -6.33 -8.78
C ASN A 224 6.72 -7.57 -9.64
N TYR A 225 5.62 -7.68 -10.38
CA TYR A 225 5.45 -8.76 -11.36
C TYR A 225 6.57 -8.70 -12.40
N TYR A 226 6.76 -7.55 -13.05
CA TYR A 226 7.74 -7.41 -14.12
C TYR A 226 9.17 -7.65 -13.64
N LEU A 227 9.58 -7.05 -12.53
CA LEU A 227 10.96 -7.14 -12.04
C LEU A 227 11.31 -8.51 -11.45
N ASN A 228 10.33 -9.24 -10.90
CA ASN A 228 10.59 -10.54 -10.29
C ASN A 228 10.28 -11.74 -11.21
N CYS A 229 9.44 -11.56 -12.23
CA CYS A 229 8.95 -12.66 -13.07
C CYS A 229 9.52 -12.63 -14.50
N LEU A 230 9.95 -11.47 -15.00
CA LEU A 230 10.51 -11.35 -16.34
C LEU A 230 12.04 -11.23 -16.28
N SER A 231 12.71 -11.78 -17.28
CA SER A 231 14.14 -11.58 -17.48
C SER A 231 14.43 -10.17 -18.02
N THR A 232 15.65 -9.69 -17.83
CA THR A 232 16.10 -8.41 -18.39
C THR A 232 15.90 -8.34 -19.91
N GLN A 233 16.08 -9.46 -20.63
CA GLN A 233 15.89 -9.50 -22.07
C GLN A 233 14.42 -9.34 -22.47
N GLU A 234 13.51 -10.00 -21.75
CA GLU A 234 12.06 -9.84 -21.96
C GLU A 234 11.63 -8.41 -21.68
N LEU A 235 12.10 -7.81 -20.58
CA LEU A 235 11.81 -6.41 -20.25
C LEU A 235 12.31 -5.45 -21.34
N ILE A 236 13.51 -5.66 -21.90
CA ILE A 236 14.01 -4.87 -23.03
C ILE A 236 13.08 -5.01 -24.23
N ILE A 237 12.64 -6.22 -24.56
CA ILE A 237 11.83 -6.48 -25.75
C ILE A 237 10.45 -5.86 -25.59
N LEU A 238 9.81 -6.06 -24.44
CA LEU A 238 8.44 -5.60 -24.20
C LEU A 238 8.37 -4.07 -24.13
N GLN A 239 9.38 -3.40 -23.57
CA GLN A 239 9.43 -1.93 -23.45
C GLN A 239 9.86 -1.19 -24.74
N LYS A 240 10.13 -1.89 -25.85
CA LYS A 240 10.48 -1.23 -27.12
C LYS A 240 9.28 -0.45 -27.68
N LYS A 241 9.42 0.87 -27.78
CA LYS A 241 8.45 1.74 -28.48
C LYS A 241 8.67 1.62 -29.99
N PHE A 242 7.58 1.51 -30.76
CA PHE A 242 7.62 1.31 -32.23
C PHE A 242 8.36 2.41 -32.99
N SER A 243 8.49 3.61 -32.42
CA SER A 243 9.04 4.80 -33.08
C SER A 243 10.50 5.11 -32.76
N ASP A 244 11.08 4.56 -31.68
CA ASP A 244 12.44 4.90 -31.26
C ASP A 244 13.27 3.65 -30.97
N HIS A 245 14.46 3.58 -31.56
CA HIS A 245 15.50 2.61 -31.21
C HIS A 245 16.07 2.80 -29.79
N THR A 246 15.46 3.66 -28.97
CA THR A 246 15.85 4.01 -27.60
C THR A 246 14.73 3.66 -26.64
N GLY A 247 14.36 2.38 -26.55
CA GLY A 247 13.83 1.85 -25.29
C GLY A 247 14.97 1.92 -24.28
N ASN A 248 15.18 3.09 -23.68
CA ASN A 248 16.22 3.27 -22.68
C ASN A 248 15.71 2.60 -21.42
N ILE A 249 16.10 1.34 -21.18
CA ILE A 249 16.05 0.82 -19.82
C ILE A 249 16.93 1.74 -18.99
N ARG A 250 16.28 2.44 -18.08
CA ARG A 250 16.92 3.26 -17.07
C ARG A 250 16.76 2.51 -15.76
N ASP A 251 17.78 2.58 -14.93
CA ASP A 251 17.67 2.06 -13.59
C ASP A 251 16.52 2.79 -12.87
N PHE A 252 15.71 2.04 -12.12
CA PHE A 252 14.60 2.57 -11.32
C PHE A 252 13.43 3.17 -12.10
N GLU A 253 13.34 2.93 -13.42
CA GLU A 253 12.21 3.36 -14.24
C GLU A 253 11.63 2.19 -15.04
N ILE A 254 10.32 2.23 -15.29
CA ILE A 254 9.62 1.28 -16.15
C ILE A 254 8.62 2.00 -17.06
N ASP A 255 8.72 1.74 -18.36
CA ASP A 255 7.78 2.24 -19.37
C ASP A 255 6.64 1.22 -19.54
N LEU A 256 5.42 1.59 -19.13
CA LEU A 256 4.22 0.76 -19.25
C LEU A 256 3.68 0.74 -20.68
N THR A 257 4.45 0.17 -21.60
CA THR A 257 4.04 -0.04 -23.00
C THR A 257 2.87 -1.02 -23.11
N ASP A 258 2.18 -0.97 -24.25
CA ASP A 258 1.06 -1.88 -24.53
C ASP A 258 1.44 -3.35 -24.39
N ASN A 259 2.60 -3.74 -24.93
CA ASN A 259 3.07 -5.12 -24.88
C ASN A 259 3.31 -5.59 -23.44
N LEU A 260 3.80 -4.69 -22.58
CA LEU A 260 4.11 -5.00 -21.19
C LEU A 260 2.80 -5.20 -20.40
N ILE A 261 1.83 -4.30 -20.59
CA ILE A 261 0.50 -4.44 -20.01
C ILE A 261 -0.20 -5.72 -20.49
N ASP A 262 -0.19 -5.98 -21.80
CA ASP A 262 -0.82 -7.17 -22.39
C ASP A 262 -0.17 -8.45 -21.87
N ASN A 263 1.15 -8.44 -21.64
CA ASN A 263 1.87 -9.56 -21.03
C ASN A 263 1.35 -9.87 -19.62
N PHE A 264 1.13 -8.85 -18.78
CA PHE A 264 0.56 -9.06 -17.44
C PHE A 264 -0.88 -9.59 -17.50
N LEU A 265 -1.75 -8.99 -18.31
CA LEU A 265 -3.14 -9.44 -18.45
C LEU A 265 -3.21 -10.88 -19.00
N GLN A 266 -2.35 -11.23 -19.96
CA GLN A 266 -2.23 -12.59 -20.46
C GLN A 266 -1.75 -13.55 -19.36
N PHE A 267 -0.78 -13.14 -18.54
CA PHE A 267 -0.31 -13.95 -17.42
C PHE A 267 -1.44 -14.26 -16.42
N LEU A 268 -2.26 -13.26 -16.07
CA LEU A 268 -3.42 -13.47 -15.21
C LEU A 268 -4.41 -14.46 -15.83
N SER A 269 -4.73 -14.28 -17.13
CA SER A 269 -5.66 -15.15 -17.86
C SER A 269 -5.17 -16.60 -17.93
N VAL A 270 -3.90 -16.83 -18.30
CA VAL A 270 -3.33 -18.18 -18.46
C VAL A 270 -3.33 -18.94 -17.13
N ASN A 271 -3.11 -18.23 -16.02
CA ASN A 271 -3.07 -18.82 -14.69
C ASN A 271 -4.42 -18.79 -13.96
N ASN A 272 -5.49 -18.31 -14.60
CA ASN A 272 -6.81 -18.12 -14.01
C ASN A 272 -6.75 -17.33 -12.67
N ILE A 273 -5.94 -16.27 -12.65
CA ILE A 273 -5.79 -15.37 -11.51
C ILE A 273 -6.84 -14.27 -11.61
N LYS A 274 -7.54 -13.99 -10.51
CA LYS A 274 -8.53 -12.92 -10.43
C LYS A 274 -8.06 -11.86 -9.44
N ILE A 275 -7.88 -10.63 -9.90
CA ILE A 275 -7.64 -9.49 -9.01
C ILE A 275 -8.94 -8.70 -8.94
N LYS A 276 -9.45 -8.46 -7.73
CA LYS A 276 -10.65 -7.66 -7.48
C LYS A 276 -10.28 -6.45 -6.66
N LEU A 277 -10.76 -5.28 -7.08
CA LEU A 277 -10.43 -4.01 -6.48
C LEU A 277 -11.69 -3.40 -5.88
N ILE A 278 -11.63 -2.98 -4.63
CA ILE A 278 -12.79 -2.43 -3.92
C ILE A 278 -12.40 -1.08 -3.31
N SER A 279 -12.98 -0.02 -3.84
CA SER A 279 -12.95 1.33 -3.25
C SER A 279 -14.20 1.57 -2.39
N VAL A 280 -14.16 2.58 -1.53
CA VAL A 280 -15.32 2.95 -0.71
C VAL A 280 -15.75 4.39 -1.02
N ILE A 281 -17.03 4.57 -1.35
CA ILE A 281 -17.68 5.84 -1.69
C ILE A 281 -18.51 6.32 -0.50
#